data_AF-A0A377KJA2-F1
#
_entry.id   AF-A0A377KJA2-F1
#
_cell.length_a   1.000
_cell.length_b   1.000
_cell.length_c   1.000
_cell.angle_alpha   90.00
_cell.angle_beta   90.00
_cell.angle_gamma   90.00
#
_symmetry.space_group_name_H-M   'P 1'
#
loop_
_entity.id
_entity.type
_entity.pdbx_description
1 polymer ?
#
loop_
_entity_poly.entity_id
_entity_poly.type
_entity_poly.pdbx_seq_one_letter_code
_entity_poly.pdbx_strand_id
1 'polypeptide(L)'
;MKAFGQKAKMERHNQANILITTLLIFLVCSSLMLVILENYRLTIDINQRTEKYYIAKIMKQIALSKITNEKVKGKYQYSTGIVFYTQQNNEVEFHIEVLPYTFKFTEKLNNGTDCDTVCD
;
A
#
# COMPACT_ATOMS: atom_id res chain seq x y z
N MET A 1 -7.89 15.94 68.08
CA MET A 1 -6.90 15.18 67.26
C MET A 1 -7.43 14.61 65.93
N LYS A 2 -8.75 14.41 65.72
CA LYS A 2 -9.30 13.85 64.46
C LYS A 2 -9.07 14.70 63.18
N ALA A 3 -8.95 16.02 63.29
CA ALA A 3 -8.84 16.92 62.13
C ALA A 3 -7.50 16.84 61.37
N PHE A 4 -6.39 16.51 62.05
CA PHE A 4 -5.06 16.41 61.43
C PHE A 4 -4.92 15.15 60.56
N GLY A 5 -5.52 14.02 60.96
CA GLY A 5 -5.51 12.78 60.19
C GLY A 5 -6.36 12.84 58.90
N GLN A 6 -7.43 13.64 58.90
CA GLN A 6 -8.29 13.85 57.72
C GLN A 6 -7.59 14.67 56.63
N LYS A 7 -6.84 15.72 56.99
CA LYS A 7 -6.07 16.52 56.03
C LYS A 7 -4.98 15.72 55.32
N ALA A 8 -4.20 14.93 56.07
CA ALA A 8 -3.15 14.08 55.50
C ALA A 8 -3.71 12.98 54.57
N LYS A 9 -4.91 12.45 54.86
CA LYS A 9 -5.59 11.47 54.00
C LYS A 9 -6.09 12.10 52.69
N MET A 10 -6.60 13.34 52.75
CA MET A 10 -7.07 14.09 51.58
C MET A 10 -5.91 14.49 50.65
N GLU A 11 -4.78 14.93 51.20
CA GLU A 11 -3.59 15.27 50.40
C GLU A 11 -2.98 14.05 49.69
N ARG A 12 -2.89 12.89 50.36
CA ARG A 12 -2.44 11.64 49.74
C ARG A 12 -3.39 11.17 48.63
N HIS A 13 -4.70 11.34 48.81
CA HIS A 13 -5.70 11.01 47.78
C HIS A 13 -5.57 11.93 46.56
N ASN A 14 -5.34 13.23 46.78
CA ASN A 14 -5.12 14.19 45.70
C ASN A 14 -3.82 13.90 44.94
N GLN A 15 -2.73 13.55 45.64
CA GLN A 15 -1.47 13.14 45.02
C GLN A 15 -1.62 11.84 44.21
N ALA A 16 -2.36 10.85 44.71
CA ALA A 16 -2.66 9.63 43.98
C ALA A 16 -3.48 9.90 42.71
N ASN A 17 -4.47 10.79 42.78
CA ASN A 17 -5.23 11.21 41.59
C ASN A 17 -4.34 11.90 40.55
N ILE A 18 -3.44 12.81 40.97
CA ILE A 18 -2.50 13.47 40.05
C ILE A 18 -1.57 12.44 39.38
N LEU A 19 -1.05 11.48 40.14
CA LEU A 19 -0.20 10.40 39.61
C LEU A 19 -0.97 9.52 38.60
N ILE A 20 -2.21 9.14 38.91
CA ILE A 20 -3.03 8.34 37.99
C ILE A 20 -3.35 9.13 36.72
N THR A 21 -3.76 10.39 36.84
CA THR A 21 -4.08 11.24 35.68
C THR A 21 -2.86 11.48 34.80
N THR A 22 -1.70 11.77 35.38
CA THR A 22 -0.45 11.94 34.61
C THR A 22 -0.04 10.65 33.91
N LEU A 23 -0.16 9.48 34.57
CA LEU A 23 0.10 8.18 33.96
C LEU A 23 -0.86 7.89 32.80
N LEU A 24 -2.15 8.20 32.96
CA LEU A 24 -3.16 8.05 31.91
C LEU A 24 -2.86 8.96 30.72
N ILE A 25 -2.52 10.23 30.96
CA ILE A 25 -2.13 11.16 29.89
C ILE A 25 -0.90 10.63 29.18
N PHE A 26 0.11 10.16 29.91
CA PHE A 26 1.31 9.58 29.32
C PHE A 26 0.99 8.35 28.45
N LEU A 27 0.11 7.47 28.92
CA LEU A 27 -0.34 6.31 28.18
C LEU A 27 -1.06 6.70 26.89
N VAL A 28 -1.97 7.68 26.95
CA VAL A 28 -2.72 8.18 25.79
C VAL A 28 -1.79 8.87 24.80
N CYS A 29 -0.87 9.73 25.27
CA CYS A 29 0.11 10.36 24.38
C CYS A 29 1.00 9.33 23.71
N SER A 30 1.45 8.30 24.45
CA SER A 30 2.28 7.23 23.90
C SER A 30 1.52 6.42 22.85
N SER A 31 0.25 6.07 23.10
CA SER A 31 -0.56 5.33 22.14
C SER A 31 -0.87 6.16 20.89
N LEU A 32 -1.17 7.45 21.03
CA LEU A 32 -1.37 8.35 19.90
C LEU A 32 -0.10 8.46 19.03
N MET A 33 1.07 8.57 19.66
CA MET A 33 2.35 8.61 18.93
C MET A 33 2.62 7.31 18.16
N LEU A 34 2.31 6.15 18.76
CA LEU A 34 2.41 4.86 18.06
C LEU A 34 1.47 4.79 16.85
N VAL A 35 0.21 5.20 17.01
CA VAL A 35 -0.77 5.22 15.92
C VAL A 35 -0.32 6.14 14.78
N ILE A 36 0.21 7.32 15.09
CA ILE A 36 0.73 8.26 14.07
C ILE A 36 1.91 7.62 13.31
N LEU A 37 2.83 7.00 14.03
CA LEU A 37 4.01 6.35 13.44
C LEU A 37 3.63 5.19 12.51
N GLU A 38 2.70 4.34 12.93
CA GLU A 38 2.21 3.23 12.13
C GLU A 38 1.49 3.70 10.86
N ASN A 39 0.59 4.68 11.00
CA ASN A 39 -0.11 5.26 9.86
C ASN A 39 0.85 5.93 8.87
N TYR A 40 1.90 6.60 9.36
CA TYR A 40 2.91 7.20 8.51
C TYR A 40 3.67 6.15 7.70
N ARG A 41 4.13 5.07 8.36
CA ARG A 41 4.81 3.96 7.69
C ARG A 41 3.93 3.28 6.64
N LEU A 42 2.67 3.01 7.00
CA LEU A 42 1.69 2.42 6.11
C LEU A 42 1.41 3.32 4.89
N THR A 43 1.29 4.62 5.11
CA THR A 43 1.08 5.60 4.04
C THR A 43 2.25 5.61 3.05
N ILE A 44 3.50 5.57 3.54
CA ILE A 44 4.69 5.49 2.68
C ILE A 44 4.69 4.20 1.86
N ASP A 45 4.47 3.05 2.49
CA ASP A 45 4.46 1.76 1.79
C ASP A 45 3.37 1.70 0.72
N ILE A 46 2.16 2.15 1.04
CA ILE A 46 1.05 2.23 0.08
C ILE A 46 1.40 3.15 -1.08
N ASN A 47 1.95 4.33 -0.82
CA ASN A 47 2.31 5.28 -1.87
C ASN A 47 3.38 4.69 -2.80
N GLN A 48 4.43 4.09 -2.24
CA GLN A 48 5.47 3.42 -3.01
C GLN A 48 4.89 2.27 -3.84
N ARG A 49 4.11 1.38 -3.23
CA ARG A 49 3.49 0.26 -3.94
C ARG A 49 2.53 0.72 -5.03
N THR A 50 1.77 1.78 -4.79
CA THR A 50 0.83 2.37 -5.75
C THR A 50 1.57 2.95 -6.95
N GLU A 51 2.63 3.73 -6.71
CA GLU A 51 3.49 4.26 -7.79
C GLU A 51 4.04 3.13 -8.66
N LYS A 52 4.63 2.09 -8.04
CA LYS A 52 5.21 0.94 -8.75
C LYS A 52 4.14 0.13 -9.48
N TYR A 53 2.94 -0.01 -8.92
CA TYR A 53 1.80 -0.64 -9.57
C TYR A 53 1.40 0.09 -10.87
N TYR A 54 1.33 1.42 -10.86
CA TYR A 54 1.01 2.19 -12.06
C TYR A 54 2.11 2.11 -13.12
N ILE A 55 3.38 2.12 -12.71
CA ILE A 55 4.50 1.86 -13.63
C ILE A 55 4.33 0.48 -14.29
N ALA A 56 4.06 -0.56 -13.50
CA ALA A 56 3.83 -1.91 -14.02
C ALA A 56 2.62 -1.96 -14.98
N LYS A 57 1.53 -1.26 -14.65
CA LYS A 57 0.33 -1.18 -15.50
C LYS A 57 0.64 -0.51 -16.85
N ILE A 58 1.45 0.54 -16.87
CA ILE A 58 1.90 1.19 -18.12
C ILE A 58 2.79 0.23 -18.92
N MET A 59 3.77 -0.41 -18.28
CA MET A 59 4.65 -1.38 -18.91
C MET A 59 3.87 -2.55 -19.53
N LYS A 60 2.81 -3.00 -18.85
CA LYS A 60 1.86 -4.00 -19.38
C LYS A 60 1.22 -3.54 -20.68
N GLN A 61 0.70 -2.30 -20.74
CA GLN A 61 0.07 -1.78 -21.95
C GLN A 61 1.05 -1.66 -23.11
N ILE A 62 2.28 -1.19 -22.83
CA ILE A 62 3.33 -1.08 -23.85
C ILE A 62 3.80 -2.48 -24.32
N ALA A 63 3.85 -3.47 -23.42
CA ALA A 63 4.17 -4.84 -23.79
C ALA A 63 3.04 -5.47 -24.63
N LEU A 64 1.78 -5.25 -24.24
CA LEU A 64 0.60 -5.73 -24.96
C LEU A 64 0.56 -5.21 -26.40
N SER A 65 0.86 -3.92 -26.63
CA SER A 65 0.89 -3.36 -27.99
C SER A 65 2.01 -3.92 -28.88
N LYS A 66 3.02 -4.56 -28.30
CA LYS A 66 4.13 -5.19 -29.03
C LYS A 66 3.94 -6.69 -29.23
N ILE A 67 3.00 -7.31 -28.54
CA ILE A 67 2.75 -8.75 -28.68
C ILE A 67 2.08 -8.98 -30.02
N THR A 68 2.73 -9.80 -30.84
CA THR A 68 2.16 -10.38 -32.05
C THR A 68 1.69 -11.79 -31.75
N ASN A 69 0.68 -12.28 -32.48
CA ASN A 69 0.09 -13.62 -32.31
C ASN A 69 1.07 -14.79 -32.52
N GLU A 70 2.31 -14.52 -32.93
CA GLU A 70 3.31 -15.53 -33.27
C GLU A 70 4.12 -16.03 -32.07
N LYS A 71 4.18 -15.27 -30.95
CA LYS A 71 5.06 -15.58 -29.83
C LYS A 71 4.31 -16.02 -28.58
N VAL A 72 4.46 -17.29 -28.22
CA VAL A 72 3.87 -17.92 -27.02
C VAL A 72 4.48 -17.41 -25.71
N LYS A 73 5.75 -16.96 -25.71
CA LYS A 73 6.42 -16.44 -24.50
C LYS A 73 7.49 -15.43 -24.88
N GLY A 74 7.77 -14.46 -24.02
CA GLY A 74 8.88 -13.54 -24.22
C GLY A 74 9.19 -12.65 -23.02
N LYS A 75 10.15 -11.76 -23.24
CA LYS A 75 10.63 -10.77 -22.27
C LYS A 75 10.83 -9.42 -22.95
N TYR A 76 10.37 -8.35 -22.30
CA TYR A 76 10.68 -6.96 -22.65
C TYR A 76 11.39 -6.29 -21.48
N GLN A 77 12.54 -5.67 -21.77
CA GLN A 77 13.31 -4.93 -20.80
C GLN A 77 13.09 -3.43 -20.99
N TYR A 78 12.75 -2.75 -19.91
CA TYR A 78 12.53 -1.30 -19.85
C TYR A 78 13.52 -0.69 -18.85
N SER A 79 13.68 0.63 -18.88
CA SER A 79 14.53 1.35 -17.92
C SER A 79 14.03 1.20 -16.48
N THR A 80 12.72 1.03 -16.30
CA THR A 80 12.05 0.93 -14.99
C THR A 80 11.86 -0.49 -14.48
N GLY A 81 12.16 -1.51 -15.30
CA GLY A 81 11.93 -2.90 -14.91
C GLY A 81 11.85 -3.89 -16.08
N ILE A 82 11.36 -5.09 -15.80
CA ILE A 82 11.27 -6.17 -16.78
C ILE A 82 9.83 -6.69 -16.86
N VAL A 83 9.35 -6.95 -18.08
CA VAL A 83 8.08 -7.65 -18.33
C VAL A 83 8.39 -9.02 -18.92
N PHE A 84 7.89 -10.07 -18.30
CA PHE A 84 7.80 -11.40 -18.87
C PHE A 84 6.35 -11.65 -19.26
N TYR A 85 6.12 -12.29 -20.40
CA TYR A 85 4.76 -12.64 -20.83
C TYR A 85 4.68 -14.06 -21.34
N THR A 86 3.52 -14.69 -21.14
CA THR A 86 3.16 -15.99 -21.70
C THR A 86 1.75 -15.89 -22.28
N GLN A 87 1.58 -16.27 -23.54
CA GLN A 87 0.31 -16.26 -24.26
C GLN A 87 -0.22 -17.70 -24.37
N GLN A 88 -1.45 -17.93 -23.90
CA GLN A 88 -2.15 -19.21 -24.01
C GLN A 88 -3.64 -18.95 -24.26
N ASN A 89 -4.26 -19.71 -25.17
CA ASN A 89 -5.72 -19.73 -25.37
C ASN A 89 -6.39 -18.34 -25.43
N ASN A 90 -5.84 -17.45 -26.26
CA ASN A 90 -6.35 -16.09 -26.46
C ASN A 90 -6.26 -15.17 -25.22
N GLU A 91 -5.44 -15.54 -24.25
CA GLU A 91 -5.08 -14.72 -23.09
C GLU A 91 -3.57 -14.54 -23.03
N VAL A 92 -3.15 -13.41 -22.46
CA VAL A 92 -1.74 -13.14 -22.16
C VAL A 92 -1.61 -12.89 -20.66
N GLU A 93 -0.75 -13.68 -20.03
CA GLU A 93 -0.28 -13.47 -18.68
C GLU A 93 1.02 -12.67 -18.69
N PHE A 94 1.06 -11.59 -17.92
CA PHE A 94 2.24 -10.75 -17.72
C PHE A 94 2.74 -10.87 -16.28
N HIS A 95 4.04 -11.09 -16.13
CA HIS A 95 4.77 -10.92 -14.88
C HIS A 95 5.71 -9.74 -15.01
N ILE A 96 5.50 -8.70 -14.20
CA ILE A 96 6.21 -7.43 -14.32
C ILE A 96 6.98 -7.16 -13.05
N GLU A 97 8.29 -7.07 -13.18
CA GLU A 97 9.22 -6.76 -12.10
C GLU A 97 9.53 -5.28 -12.11
N VAL A 98 9.08 -4.58 -11.07
CA VAL A 98 9.42 -3.19 -10.79
C VAL A 98 9.93 -3.15 -9.35
N LEU A 99 11.24 -3.27 -9.18
CA LEU A 99 11.86 -3.49 -7.87
C LEU A 99 11.37 -2.50 -6.81
N PRO A 100 11.08 -2.98 -5.58
CA PRO A 100 11.21 -4.37 -5.11
C PRO A 100 9.98 -5.26 -5.38
N TYR A 101 8.97 -4.77 -6.12
CA TYR A 101 7.70 -5.46 -6.30
C TYR A 101 7.60 -6.23 -7.62
N THR A 102 6.82 -7.30 -7.60
CA THR A 102 6.41 -8.03 -8.80
C THR A 102 4.90 -8.00 -8.90
N PHE A 103 4.40 -7.70 -10.09
CA PHE A 103 2.97 -7.63 -10.39
C PHE A 103 2.60 -8.66 -11.45
N LYS A 104 1.41 -9.25 -11.31
CA LYS A 104 0.84 -10.18 -12.26
C LYS A 104 -0.41 -9.59 -12.88
N PHE A 105 -0.52 -9.64 -14.19
CA PHE A 105 -1.70 -9.21 -14.94
C PHE A 105 -2.10 -10.30 -15.94
N THR A 106 -3.38 -10.41 -16.22
CA THR A 106 -3.92 -11.29 -17.27
C THR A 106 -4.85 -10.46 -18.15
N GLU A 107 -4.66 -10.53 -19.46
CA GLU A 107 -5.46 -9.81 -20.44
C GLU A 107 -6.00 -10.78 -21.48
N LYS A 108 -7.25 -10.55 -21.90
CA LYS A 108 -7.86 -11.29 -23.01
C LYS A 108 -7.53 -10.58 -24.33
N LEU A 109 -7.05 -11.32 -25.31
CA LEU A 109 -6.82 -10.81 -26.67
C LEU A 109 -8.15 -10.83 -27.44
N ASN A 110 -8.96 -9.78 -27.32
CA ASN A 110 -10.10 -9.64 -28.23
C ASN A 110 -9.57 -9.28 -29.63
N ASN A 111 -9.78 -10.16 -30.61
CA ASN A 111 -9.46 -9.92 -32.03
C ASN A 111 -10.42 -8.93 -32.73
N GLY A 112 -11.25 -8.21 -31.98
CA GLY A 112 -12.19 -7.23 -32.51
C GLY A 112 -11.62 -5.82 -32.36
N THR A 113 -11.45 -5.13 -33.48
CA THR A 113 -11.54 -3.67 -33.54
C THR A 113 -12.93 -3.26 -33.04
N ASP A 114 -13.11 -3.20 -31.72
CA ASP A 114 -14.19 -2.39 -31.16
C ASP A 114 -13.71 -0.94 -31.21
N CYS A 115 -14.17 -0.24 -32.24
CA CYS A 115 -14.18 1.21 -32.28
C CYS A 115 -15.11 1.70 -31.17
N ASP A 116 -14.60 1.78 -29.94
CA ASP A 116 -15.32 2.35 -28.79
C ASP A 116 -15.31 3.90 -28.78
N THR A 117 -14.94 4.53 -29.89
CA THR A 117 -15.23 5.94 -30.12
C THR A 117 -16.14 6.05 -31.32
N VAL A 118 -17.35 6.54 -31.06
CA VAL A 118 -18.30 7.07 -32.05
C VAL A 118 -17.51 7.77 -33.14
N CYS A 119 -17.53 7.21 -34.34
CA CYS A 119 -17.07 7.90 -35.54
C CYS A 119 -18.12 8.97 -35.86
N ASP A 120 -17.78 10.23 -35.62
CA ASP A 120 -18.44 11.36 -36.28
C ASP A 120 -18.04 11.42 -37.78
#